data_AF-A0A959T404-F1
#
_entry.id   AF-A0A959T404-F1
#
_cell.length_a   1.000
_cell.length_b   1.000
_cell.length_c   1.000
_cell.angle_alpha   90.00
_cell.angle_beta   90.00
_cell.angle_gamma   90.00
#
_symmetry.space_group_name_H-M   'P 1'
#
loop_
_entity.id
_entity.type
_entity.pdbx_description
1 polymer ?
#
loop_
_entity_poly.entity_id
_entity_poly.type
_entity_poly.pdbx_seq_one_letter_code
_entity_poly.pdbx_strand_id
1 'polypeptide(L)'
;MGDVGDVDTTLLETLLGQGHISVVDCSATDAQVRDHNINADSMAGHLAGALQVDLFLVLTDVDGLRRDPKDPSTLIDHLDQEQARALFGSSIQGGMIPKVEACLTAIEHGAGEAAIINGTRPDAIRSRTLGGRSEGTTFSLTSRNDVPMGPSSSELVERDVKSYVPTFARFPVAFDRGRGAWLWDADGRRYLDALSGIAVTNLGHAHPGVTRRIREQAGRLLHISNFFVSRPQVELSERLTRAAGMDRVFFTNSGTESFEGGVKLARKRAAALGRGPVIVSMERCFHGRTMAAMAAGGKQQPWAGPMPGGFVQVPFNDLEAVERMLTDEVAAVVLEPVQGEGGVHVSDPAHLRALRELCDRTGCLLVFDEIQTGMGRTGRLFAKDHFEVRPDILLLAKALGNGMPVGAFLATEAVAGAIAPGDHGTTFGGNPLACA
;
A
#
# COMPACT_ATOMS: atom_id res chain seq x y z
N MET A 1 -5.14 -22.92 -40.37
CA MET A 1 -5.40 -21.76 -39.49
C MET A 1 -4.92 -20.55 -40.24
N GLY A 2 -5.80 -19.57 -40.44
CA GLY A 2 -5.46 -18.30 -41.06
C GLY A 2 -5.31 -17.23 -39.99
N ASP A 3 -4.60 -16.15 -40.32
CA ASP A 3 -4.47 -14.98 -39.46
C ASP A 3 -5.75 -14.13 -39.54
N VAL A 4 -6.10 -13.47 -38.43
CA VAL A 4 -7.21 -12.50 -38.41
C VAL A 4 -6.79 -11.28 -39.23
N GLY A 5 -7.45 -11.07 -40.37
CA GLY A 5 -7.11 -9.97 -41.29
C GLY A 5 -7.76 -8.64 -40.96
N ASP A 6 -8.98 -8.65 -40.41
CA ASP A 6 -9.75 -7.46 -40.05
C ASP A 6 -10.76 -7.78 -38.92
N VAL A 7 -11.12 -6.78 -38.13
CA VAL A 7 -12.08 -6.88 -37.02
C VAL A 7 -13.06 -5.71 -37.10
N ASP A 8 -14.29 -5.97 -37.53
CA ASP A 8 -15.35 -4.97 -37.56
C ASP A 8 -16.02 -4.84 -36.18
N THR A 9 -15.79 -3.71 -35.51
CA THR A 9 -16.34 -3.40 -34.18
C THR A 9 -17.65 -2.63 -34.23
N THR A 10 -18.16 -2.23 -35.41
CA THR A 10 -19.24 -1.25 -35.58
C THR A 10 -20.50 -1.62 -34.80
N LEU A 11 -20.94 -2.89 -34.90
CA LEU A 11 -22.12 -3.37 -34.21
C LEU A 11 -21.93 -3.37 -32.68
N LEU A 12 -20.75 -3.81 -32.25
CA LEU A 12 -20.42 -3.92 -30.83
C LEU A 12 -20.34 -2.54 -30.17
N GLU A 13 -19.69 -1.57 -30.83
CA GLU A 13 -19.65 -0.17 -30.38
C GLU A 13 -21.04 0.45 -30.29
N THR A 14 -21.92 0.16 -31.26
CA THR A 14 -23.31 0.62 -31.26
C THR A 14 -24.07 0.08 -30.03
N LEU A 15 -23.93 -1.22 -29.74
CA LEU A 15 -24.58 -1.85 -28.58
C LEU A 15 -24.02 -1.31 -27.26
N LEU A 16 -22.70 -1.14 -27.16
CA LEU A 16 -22.05 -0.57 -25.98
C LEU A 16 -22.48 0.88 -25.74
N GLY A 17 -22.60 1.69 -26.79
CA GLY A 17 -23.09 3.06 -26.73
C GLY A 17 -24.55 3.18 -26.24
N GLN A 18 -25.33 2.10 -26.36
CA GLN A 18 -26.69 1.99 -25.84
C GLN A 18 -26.75 1.44 -24.39
N GLY A 19 -25.60 1.14 -23.79
CA GLY A 19 -25.51 0.61 -22.42
C GLY A 19 -25.73 -0.90 -22.32
N HIS A 20 -25.64 -1.64 -23.43
CA HIS A 20 -25.77 -3.10 -23.42
C HIS A 20 -24.45 -3.79 -23.04
N ILE A 21 -24.57 -4.88 -22.28
CA ILE A 21 -23.48 -5.84 -22.07
C ILE A 21 -23.62 -6.92 -23.15
N SER A 22 -22.69 -6.93 -24.10
CA SER A 22 -22.75 -7.82 -25.25
C SER A 22 -22.04 -9.14 -24.96
N VAL A 23 -22.65 -10.25 -25.39
CA VAL A 23 -22.03 -11.59 -25.42
C VAL A 23 -21.71 -11.90 -26.88
N VAL A 24 -20.46 -12.21 -27.19
CA VAL A 24 -19.99 -12.42 -28.56
C VAL A 24 -19.78 -13.90 -28.82
N ASP A 25 -20.35 -14.40 -29.92
CA ASP A 25 -20.13 -15.78 -30.38
C ASP A 25 -18.76 -15.94 -31.03
N CYS A 26 -18.15 -17.12 -30.89
CA CYS A 26 -16.79 -17.40 -31.34
C CYS A 26 -16.73 -17.91 -32.79
N SER A 27 -17.38 -17.18 -33.69
CA SER A 27 -17.45 -17.48 -35.11
C SER A 27 -16.92 -16.33 -35.96
N ALA A 28 -16.25 -16.65 -37.07
CA ALA A 28 -15.92 -15.67 -38.10
C ALA A 28 -16.00 -16.27 -39.50
N THR A 29 -16.11 -15.39 -40.49
CA THR A 29 -16.27 -15.74 -41.88
C THR A 29 -15.02 -15.33 -42.67
N ASP A 30 -14.50 -16.22 -43.51
CA ASP A 30 -13.35 -15.91 -44.38
C ASP A 30 -13.74 -15.18 -45.68
N ALA A 31 -12.75 -14.79 -46.50
CA ALA A 31 -12.97 -14.12 -47.78
C ALA A 31 -13.77 -14.95 -48.81
N GLN A 32 -13.93 -16.25 -48.58
CA GLN A 32 -14.77 -17.14 -49.40
C GLN A 32 -16.15 -17.41 -48.78
N VAL A 33 -16.54 -16.64 -47.75
CA VAL A 33 -17.82 -16.75 -47.05
C VAL A 33 -17.99 -18.10 -46.35
N ARG A 34 -16.89 -18.68 -45.84
CA ARG A 34 -16.95 -19.90 -45.02
C ARG A 34 -16.82 -19.55 -43.55
N ASP A 35 -17.66 -20.16 -42.73
CA ASP A 35 -17.66 -19.96 -41.29
C ASP A 35 -16.61 -20.84 -40.62
N HIS A 36 -15.91 -20.24 -39.65
CA HIS A 36 -14.85 -20.86 -38.86
C HIS A 36 -15.16 -20.69 -37.38
N ASN A 37 -14.90 -21.74 -36.61
CA ASN A 37 -14.90 -21.67 -35.16
C ASN A 37 -13.53 -21.14 -34.70
N ILE A 38 -13.53 -20.04 -33.95
CA ILE A 38 -12.32 -19.42 -33.42
C ILE A 38 -12.22 -19.72 -31.93
N ASN A 39 -11.00 -19.86 -31.42
CA ASN A 39 -10.78 -19.87 -29.98
C ASN A 39 -11.29 -18.56 -29.34
N ALA A 40 -12.07 -18.68 -28.27
CA ALA A 40 -12.69 -17.54 -27.59
C ALA A 40 -11.67 -16.51 -27.08
N ASP A 41 -10.55 -16.96 -26.51
CA ASP A 41 -9.51 -16.08 -26.00
C ASP A 41 -8.87 -15.29 -27.16
N SER A 42 -8.52 -15.97 -28.25
CA SER A 42 -7.95 -15.33 -29.43
C SER A 42 -8.88 -14.26 -30.01
N MET A 43 -10.18 -14.58 -30.15
CA MET A 43 -11.17 -13.61 -30.63
C MET A 43 -11.29 -12.41 -29.68
N ALA A 44 -11.34 -12.65 -28.37
CA ALA A 44 -11.43 -11.61 -27.36
C ALA A 44 -10.21 -10.69 -27.38
N GLY A 45 -9.00 -11.22 -27.57
CA GLY A 45 -7.78 -10.42 -27.70
C GLY A 45 -7.79 -9.48 -28.91
N HIS A 46 -8.20 -9.98 -30.08
CA HIS A 46 -8.34 -9.16 -31.30
C HIS A 46 -9.43 -8.09 -31.17
N LEU A 47 -10.59 -8.44 -30.60
CA LEU A 47 -11.68 -7.48 -30.33
C LEU A 47 -11.26 -6.39 -29.35
N ALA A 48 -10.56 -6.75 -28.27
CA ALA A 48 -10.08 -5.80 -27.27
C ALA A 48 -9.12 -4.77 -27.88
N GLY A 49 -8.21 -5.23 -28.75
CA GLY A 49 -7.32 -4.34 -29.50
C GLY A 49 -8.08 -3.42 -30.46
N ALA A 50 -8.98 -3.98 -31.27
CA ALA A 50 -9.77 -3.22 -32.24
C ALA A 50 -10.65 -2.14 -31.58
N LEU A 51 -11.24 -2.45 -30.42
CA LEU A 51 -12.02 -1.51 -29.61
C LEU A 51 -11.16 -0.48 -28.85
N GLN A 52 -9.84 -0.64 -28.83
CA GLN A 52 -8.90 0.17 -28.05
C GLN A 52 -9.29 0.29 -26.57
N VAL A 53 -9.65 -0.84 -25.95
CA VAL A 53 -10.15 -0.83 -24.57
C VAL A 53 -9.08 -0.35 -23.59
N ASP A 54 -9.49 0.38 -22.54
CA ASP A 54 -8.57 0.77 -21.46
C ASP A 54 -8.04 -0.43 -20.67
N LEU A 55 -8.87 -1.47 -20.49
CA LEU A 55 -8.56 -2.67 -19.72
C LEU A 55 -9.19 -3.92 -20.34
N PHE A 56 -8.37 -4.90 -20.68
CA PHE A 56 -8.77 -6.23 -21.09
C PHE A 56 -8.53 -7.25 -19.96
N LEU A 57 -9.56 -8.01 -19.58
CA LEU A 57 -9.48 -9.00 -18.51
C LEU A 57 -9.81 -10.40 -19.02
N VAL A 58 -8.89 -11.33 -18.78
CA VAL A 58 -9.13 -12.76 -18.95
C VAL A 58 -9.43 -13.38 -17.59
N LEU A 59 -10.64 -13.91 -17.45
CA LEU A 59 -11.11 -14.55 -16.22
C LEU A 59 -10.81 -16.05 -16.27
N THR A 60 -10.10 -16.56 -15.27
CA THR A 60 -9.77 -17.99 -15.16
C THR A 60 -10.01 -18.51 -13.75
N ASP A 61 -9.85 -19.80 -13.52
CA ASP A 61 -9.95 -20.49 -12.22
C ASP A 61 -8.67 -20.42 -11.35
N VAL A 62 -7.68 -19.64 -11.78
CA VAL A 62 -6.40 -19.45 -11.08
C VAL A 62 -6.08 -17.98 -10.91
N ASP A 63 -5.19 -17.65 -9.96
CA ASP A 63 -4.87 -16.27 -9.59
C ASP A 63 -3.96 -15.53 -10.57
N GLY A 64 -3.58 -16.17 -11.68
CA GLY A 64 -2.65 -15.65 -12.69
C GLY A 64 -1.58 -16.67 -13.08
N LEU A 65 -0.49 -16.19 -13.68
CA LEU A 65 0.70 -16.97 -13.99
C LEU A 65 1.62 -17.10 -12.78
N ARG A 66 2.16 -18.29 -12.56
CA ARG A 66 3.09 -18.59 -11.47
C ARG A 66 4.43 -19.04 -12.04
N ARG A 67 5.55 -18.65 -11.42
CA ARG A 67 6.88 -19.12 -11.86
C ARG A 67 6.98 -20.63 -11.73
N ASP A 68 6.54 -21.16 -10.59
CA ASP A 68 6.26 -22.58 -10.41
C ASP A 68 4.74 -22.79 -10.41
N PRO A 69 4.16 -23.46 -11.42
CA PRO A 69 2.73 -23.75 -11.48
C PRO A 69 2.16 -24.42 -10.22
N LYS A 70 3.00 -25.12 -9.44
CA LYS A 70 2.60 -25.86 -8.23
C LYS A 70 2.71 -25.03 -6.94
N ASP A 71 3.38 -23.88 -6.96
CA ASP A 71 3.60 -23.05 -5.77
C ASP A 71 2.80 -21.73 -5.87
N PRO A 72 1.69 -21.58 -5.11
CA PRO A 72 0.89 -20.36 -5.07
C PRO A 72 1.67 -19.11 -4.66
N SER A 73 2.77 -19.24 -3.92
CA SER A 73 3.59 -18.11 -3.48
C SER A 73 4.42 -17.49 -4.61
N THR A 74 4.46 -18.13 -5.77
CA THR A 74 5.27 -17.71 -6.93
C THR A 74 4.48 -16.98 -8.00
N LEU A 75 3.33 -16.40 -7.64
CA LEU A 75 2.52 -15.57 -8.54
C LEU A 75 3.38 -14.45 -9.15
N ILE A 76 3.26 -14.29 -10.47
CA ILE A 76 3.89 -13.22 -11.24
C ILE A 76 2.87 -12.09 -11.37
N ASP A 77 3.15 -10.95 -10.77
CA ASP A 77 2.25 -9.77 -10.79
C ASP A 77 2.26 -9.04 -12.14
N HIS A 78 3.38 -9.10 -12.86
CA HIS A 78 3.59 -8.39 -14.10
C HIS A 78 4.55 -9.13 -15.04
N LEU A 79 4.22 -9.14 -16.34
CA LEU A 79 5.07 -9.59 -17.43
C LEU A 79 5.06 -8.54 -18.55
N ASP A 80 6.22 -8.20 -19.06
CA ASP A 80 6.32 -7.60 -20.39
C ASP A 80 6.28 -8.66 -21.49
N GLN A 81 6.18 -8.22 -22.75
CA GLN A 81 6.06 -9.10 -23.91
C GLN A 81 7.25 -10.09 -24.02
N GLU A 82 8.48 -9.64 -23.77
CA GLU A 82 9.67 -10.48 -23.86
C GLU A 82 9.70 -11.53 -22.74
N GLN A 83 9.40 -11.11 -21.51
CA GLN A 83 9.29 -12.00 -20.36
C GLN A 83 8.18 -13.04 -20.54
N ALA A 84 7.01 -12.62 -21.04
CA ALA A 84 5.92 -13.55 -21.34
C ALA A 84 6.36 -14.58 -22.38
N ARG A 85 6.98 -14.13 -23.49
CA ARG A 85 7.49 -15.01 -24.56
C ARG A 85 8.52 -16.02 -24.04
N ALA A 86 9.40 -15.62 -23.11
CA ALA A 86 10.40 -16.50 -22.50
C ALA A 86 9.81 -17.61 -21.61
N LEU A 87 8.58 -17.44 -21.11
CA LEU A 87 7.91 -18.41 -20.24
C LEU A 87 7.08 -19.46 -21.00
N PHE A 88 6.92 -19.33 -22.33
CA PHE A 88 6.25 -20.36 -23.14
C PHE A 88 7.02 -21.69 -23.09
N GLY A 89 6.27 -22.78 -22.93
CA GLY A 89 6.84 -24.13 -22.81
C GLY A 89 7.38 -24.46 -21.42
N SER A 90 7.47 -23.49 -20.50
CA SER A 90 7.80 -23.71 -19.09
C SER A 90 6.59 -23.40 -18.19
N SER A 91 6.46 -22.18 -17.70
CA SER A 91 5.35 -21.75 -16.83
C SER A 91 4.04 -21.52 -17.58
N ILE A 92 4.10 -21.23 -18.89
CA ILE A 92 2.92 -21.07 -19.76
C ILE A 92 2.73 -22.34 -20.59
N GLN A 93 1.71 -23.14 -20.20
CA GLN A 93 1.39 -24.42 -20.83
C GLN A 93 -0.13 -24.65 -20.87
N GLY A 94 -0.57 -25.58 -21.73
CA GLY A 94 -1.96 -26.02 -21.82
C GLY A 94 -2.93 -24.88 -22.08
N GLY A 95 -4.05 -24.84 -21.35
CA GLY A 95 -5.10 -23.83 -21.51
C GLY A 95 -4.70 -22.41 -21.09
N MET A 96 -3.46 -22.18 -20.65
CA MET A 96 -2.94 -20.85 -20.36
C MET A 96 -2.30 -20.18 -21.59
N ILE A 97 -1.85 -20.96 -22.57
CA ILE A 97 -1.28 -20.47 -23.83
C ILE A 97 -2.23 -19.47 -24.53
N PRO A 98 -3.48 -19.83 -24.87
CA PRO A 98 -4.37 -18.93 -25.60
C PRO A 98 -4.76 -17.67 -24.79
N LYS A 99 -4.79 -17.77 -23.46
CA LYS A 99 -5.09 -16.65 -22.55
C LYS A 99 -3.97 -15.60 -22.54
N VAL A 100 -2.72 -16.06 -22.49
CA VAL A 100 -1.56 -15.17 -22.55
C VAL A 100 -1.42 -14.57 -23.94
N GLU A 101 -1.57 -15.39 -24.99
CA GLU A 101 -1.58 -14.89 -26.37
C GLU A 101 -2.67 -13.84 -26.58
N ALA A 102 -3.88 -14.04 -26.07
CA ALA A 102 -4.94 -13.04 -26.13
C ALA A 102 -4.56 -11.72 -25.45
N CYS A 103 -3.94 -11.78 -24.27
CA CYS A 103 -3.46 -10.58 -23.56
C CYS A 103 -2.38 -9.85 -24.36
N LEU A 104 -1.42 -10.57 -24.94
CA LEU A 104 -0.37 -10.00 -25.78
C LEU A 104 -0.93 -9.41 -27.09
N THR A 105 -1.85 -10.11 -27.75
CA THR A 105 -2.53 -9.61 -28.95
C THR A 105 -3.30 -8.34 -28.65
N ALA A 106 -4.07 -8.28 -27.55
CA ALA A 106 -4.84 -7.10 -27.18
C ALA A 106 -3.96 -5.85 -27.02
N ILE A 107 -2.87 -5.97 -26.27
CA ILE A 107 -1.95 -4.85 -26.06
C ILE A 107 -1.18 -4.48 -27.34
N GLU A 108 -0.75 -5.47 -28.15
CA GLU A 108 -0.11 -5.24 -29.47
C GLU A 108 -1.00 -4.45 -30.43
N HIS A 109 -2.33 -4.61 -30.31
CA HIS A 109 -3.31 -3.92 -31.13
C HIS A 109 -3.92 -2.68 -30.47
N GLY A 110 -3.37 -2.23 -29.33
CA GLY A 110 -3.68 -0.91 -28.77
C GLY A 110 -4.59 -0.88 -27.53
N ALA A 111 -4.88 -2.03 -26.91
CA ALA A 111 -5.49 -2.02 -25.58
C ALA A 111 -4.54 -1.38 -24.54
N GLY A 112 -5.08 -0.60 -23.60
CA GLY A 112 -4.30 0.14 -22.60
C GLY A 112 -3.57 -0.77 -21.60
N GLU A 113 -4.27 -1.79 -21.07
CA GLU A 113 -3.72 -2.79 -20.16
C GLU A 113 -4.43 -4.14 -20.38
N ALA A 114 -3.73 -5.25 -20.22
CA ALA A 114 -4.32 -6.59 -20.23
C ALA A 114 -3.93 -7.37 -18.97
N ALA A 115 -4.83 -8.18 -18.41
CA ALA A 115 -4.53 -9.00 -17.23
C ALA A 115 -5.29 -10.33 -17.19
N ILE A 116 -4.66 -11.33 -16.59
CA ILE A 116 -5.29 -12.61 -16.23
C ILE A 116 -5.58 -12.61 -14.72
N ILE A 117 -6.84 -12.85 -14.34
CA ILE A 117 -7.29 -12.84 -12.94
C ILE A 117 -8.17 -14.05 -12.60
N ASN A 118 -8.31 -14.34 -11.30
CA ASN A 118 -9.18 -15.42 -10.83
C ASN A 118 -10.67 -15.00 -10.85
N GLY A 119 -11.39 -15.41 -11.89
CA GLY A 119 -12.83 -15.14 -12.05
C GLY A 119 -13.75 -15.91 -11.11
N THR A 120 -13.24 -16.89 -10.34
CA THR A 120 -14.06 -17.59 -9.32
C THR A 120 -14.30 -16.73 -8.08
N ARG A 121 -13.53 -15.66 -7.91
CA ARG A 121 -13.70 -14.68 -6.84
C ARG A 121 -14.80 -13.67 -7.21
N PRO A 122 -15.88 -13.54 -6.42
CA PRO A 122 -16.99 -12.62 -6.71
C PRO A 122 -16.57 -11.15 -6.83
N ASP A 123 -15.46 -10.77 -6.22
CA ASP A 123 -14.93 -9.41 -6.17
C ASP A 123 -13.80 -9.16 -7.19
N ALA A 124 -13.37 -10.15 -7.97
CA ALA A 124 -12.14 -10.06 -8.79
C ALA A 124 -12.13 -8.88 -9.77
N ILE A 125 -13.21 -8.67 -10.52
CA ILE A 125 -13.31 -7.56 -11.48
C ILE A 125 -13.28 -6.22 -10.74
N ARG A 126 -14.05 -6.10 -9.65
CA ARG A 126 -14.13 -4.88 -8.82
C ARG A 126 -12.78 -4.56 -8.17
N SER A 127 -12.13 -5.57 -7.63
CA SER A 127 -10.83 -5.45 -6.97
C SER A 127 -9.73 -5.10 -7.98
N ARG A 128 -9.74 -5.69 -9.18
CA ARG A 128 -8.81 -5.31 -10.24
C ARG A 128 -9.02 -3.87 -10.73
N THR A 129 -10.28 -3.46 -10.87
CA THR A 129 -10.62 -2.11 -11.38
C THR A 129 -10.42 -1.01 -10.33
N LEU A 130 -10.59 -1.29 -9.04
CA LEU A 130 -10.52 -0.28 -7.97
C LEU A 130 -9.31 -0.41 -7.01
N GLY A 131 -8.77 -1.61 -6.85
CA GLY A 131 -7.81 -1.99 -5.80
C GLY A 131 -6.34 -2.03 -6.22
N GLY A 132 -6.02 -1.80 -7.50
CA GLY A 132 -4.66 -1.74 -8.01
C GLY A 132 -4.09 -3.09 -8.51
N ARG A 133 -2.92 -3.02 -9.16
CA ARG A 133 -2.32 -4.06 -10.03
C ARG A 133 -1.92 -5.39 -9.36
N SER A 134 -2.15 -5.56 -8.06
CA SER A 134 -1.61 -6.69 -7.27
C SER A 134 -2.42 -7.99 -7.37
N GLU A 135 -3.60 -7.97 -7.99
CA GLU A 135 -4.40 -9.18 -8.22
C GLU A 135 -4.31 -9.61 -9.68
N GLY A 136 -3.74 -10.79 -9.93
CA GLY A 136 -3.52 -11.30 -11.28
C GLY A 136 -2.11 -11.12 -11.82
N THR A 137 -1.94 -11.55 -13.07
CA THR A 137 -0.77 -11.23 -13.89
C THR A 137 -1.12 -10.17 -14.91
N THR A 138 -0.43 -9.04 -14.84
CA THR A 138 -0.60 -7.91 -15.77
C THR A 138 0.37 -8.04 -16.95
N PHE A 139 -0.08 -7.70 -18.15
CA PHE A 139 0.73 -7.71 -19.36
C PHE A 139 0.93 -6.29 -19.89
N SER A 140 2.12 -6.01 -20.41
CA SER A 140 2.46 -4.74 -21.05
C SER A 140 3.37 -4.95 -22.25
N LEU A 141 3.29 -4.04 -23.22
CA LEU A 141 4.13 -4.10 -24.43
C LEU A 141 5.60 -3.83 -24.14
N THR A 142 5.84 -2.96 -23.17
CA THR A 142 7.17 -2.46 -22.83
C THR A 142 7.43 -2.77 -21.37
N SER A 143 8.68 -3.07 -21.03
CA SER A 143 9.07 -3.29 -19.64
C SER A 143 8.64 -2.10 -18.77
N ARG A 144 8.39 -2.31 -17.47
CA ARG A 144 8.29 -1.18 -16.50
C ARG A 144 9.50 -0.23 -16.59
N ASN A 145 10.60 -0.71 -17.19
CA ASN A 145 11.85 -0.02 -17.42
C ASN A 145 11.90 0.87 -18.69
N ASP A 146 10.90 0.84 -19.57
CA ASP A 146 10.96 1.48 -20.91
C ASP A 146 10.33 2.87 -20.99
N VAL A 147 10.04 3.52 -19.85
CA VAL A 147 9.82 4.97 -19.88
C VAL A 147 11.12 5.58 -20.39
N PRO A 148 11.15 6.31 -21.52
CA PRO A 148 12.40 6.82 -22.08
C PRO A 148 13.11 7.67 -21.03
N MET A 149 14.20 7.12 -20.49
CA MET A 149 15.07 7.79 -19.53
C MET A 149 15.99 8.71 -20.30
N GLY A 150 16.13 9.94 -19.81
CA GLY A 150 17.24 10.76 -20.25
C GLY A 150 18.58 10.22 -19.73
N PRO A 151 19.69 10.62 -20.36
CA PRO A 151 21.02 10.11 -20.03
C PRO A 151 21.41 10.36 -18.58
N SER A 152 21.00 11.48 -17.97
CA SER A 152 21.33 11.79 -16.57
C SER A 152 20.58 10.88 -15.60
N SER A 153 19.31 10.60 -15.86
CA SER A 153 18.55 9.63 -15.05
C SER A 153 19.14 8.23 -15.15
N SER A 154 19.52 7.78 -16.36
CA SER A 154 20.15 6.48 -16.57
C SER A 154 21.45 6.33 -15.78
N GLU A 155 22.35 7.32 -15.83
CA GLU A 155 23.62 7.30 -15.09
C GLU A 155 23.39 7.15 -13.57
N LEU A 156 22.43 7.88 -13.01
CA LEU A 156 22.12 7.82 -11.58
C LEU A 156 21.53 6.46 -11.18
N VAL A 157 20.65 5.89 -12.00
CA VAL A 157 20.08 4.55 -11.78
C VAL A 157 21.18 3.47 -11.83
N GLU A 158 22.10 3.54 -12.79
CA GLU A 158 23.23 2.61 -12.87
C GLU A 158 24.16 2.69 -11.65
N ARG A 159 24.40 3.90 -11.13
CA ARG A 159 25.19 4.10 -9.91
C ARG A 159 24.47 3.57 -8.67
N ASP A 160 23.16 3.74 -8.59
CA ASP A 160 22.34 3.21 -7.51
C ASP A 160 22.44 1.68 -7.43
N VAL A 161 22.28 0.98 -8.55
CA VAL A 161 22.39 -0.49 -8.63
C VAL A 161 23.73 -1.00 -8.11
N LYS A 162 24.81 -0.22 -8.27
CA LYS A 162 26.16 -0.60 -7.80
C LYS A 162 26.37 -0.44 -6.31
N SER A 163 25.65 0.45 -5.64
CA SER A 163 26.00 0.91 -4.29
C SER A 163 24.86 0.82 -3.27
N TYR A 164 23.61 0.71 -3.72
CA TYR A 164 22.45 0.62 -2.85
C TYR A 164 21.99 -0.83 -2.69
N VAL A 165 21.61 -1.22 -1.47
CA VAL A 165 21.09 -2.57 -1.21
C VAL A 165 19.75 -2.73 -1.95
N PRO A 166 19.58 -3.74 -2.82
CA PRO A 166 18.44 -3.84 -3.73
C PRO A 166 17.17 -4.33 -3.01
N THR A 167 16.58 -3.47 -2.17
CA THR A 167 15.38 -3.77 -1.38
C THR A 167 14.08 -3.29 -2.03
N PHE A 168 14.16 -2.59 -3.16
CA PHE A 168 13.01 -2.03 -3.88
C PHE A 168 13.10 -2.31 -5.38
N ALA A 169 11.97 -2.63 -6.00
CA ALA A 169 11.81 -2.56 -7.46
C ALA A 169 11.56 -1.10 -7.86
N ARG A 170 12.64 -0.33 -8.03
CA ARG A 170 12.57 1.10 -8.32
C ARG A 170 12.13 1.35 -9.76
N PHE A 171 11.34 2.40 -9.97
CA PHE A 171 11.08 2.90 -11.31
C PHE A 171 12.37 3.48 -11.92
N PRO A 172 12.56 3.36 -13.24
CA PRO A 172 13.72 3.87 -13.96
C PRO A 172 13.66 5.41 -14.09
N VAL A 173 13.72 6.15 -12.98
CA VAL A 173 13.68 7.62 -12.98
C VAL A 173 14.45 8.17 -11.79
N ALA A 174 15.26 9.20 -12.02
CA ALA A 174 16.00 9.89 -10.97
C ALA A 174 15.46 11.32 -10.81
N PHE A 175 14.74 11.58 -9.72
CA PHE A 175 14.22 12.91 -9.41
C PHE A 175 15.29 13.82 -8.79
N ASP A 176 15.43 15.03 -9.32
CA ASP A 176 16.39 16.04 -8.85
C ASP A 176 15.69 17.20 -8.11
N ARG A 177 14.49 17.57 -8.55
CA ARG A 177 13.77 18.73 -8.02
C ARG A 177 12.29 18.45 -7.80
N GLY A 178 11.72 19.01 -6.74
CA GLY A 178 10.28 19.02 -6.50
C GLY A 178 9.77 20.40 -6.10
N ARG A 179 8.52 20.72 -6.49
CA ARG A 179 7.80 21.93 -6.07
C ARG A 179 6.28 21.70 -6.13
N GLY A 180 5.61 21.86 -4.99
CA GLY A 180 4.17 21.60 -4.90
C GLY A 180 3.88 20.14 -5.24
N ALA A 181 2.93 19.88 -6.14
CA ALA A 181 2.61 18.52 -6.61
C ALA A 181 3.50 18.02 -7.77
N TRP A 182 4.53 18.77 -8.15
CA TRP A 182 5.34 18.46 -9.33
C TRP A 182 6.76 18.02 -8.94
N LEU A 183 7.27 17.03 -9.68
CA LEU A 183 8.65 16.57 -9.67
C LEU A 183 9.30 16.84 -11.03
N TRP A 184 10.61 16.99 -11.04
CA TRP A 184 11.45 17.06 -12.23
C TRP A 184 12.55 16.01 -12.08
N ASP A 185 12.75 15.21 -13.12
CA ASP A 185 13.89 14.30 -13.20
C ASP A 185 15.19 15.07 -13.46
N ALA A 186 16.31 14.34 -13.42
CA ALA A 186 17.66 14.87 -13.67
C ALA A 186 17.83 15.45 -15.08
N ASP A 187 16.97 15.06 -16.02
CA ASP A 187 16.95 15.54 -17.40
C ASP A 187 15.96 16.71 -17.61
N GLY A 188 15.28 17.14 -16.54
CA GLY A 188 14.35 18.27 -16.53
C GLY A 188 12.93 17.94 -16.97
N ARG A 189 12.59 16.67 -17.22
CA ARG A 189 11.23 16.24 -17.55
C ARG A 189 10.36 16.34 -16.30
N ARG A 190 9.15 16.87 -16.47
CA ARG A 190 8.22 17.17 -15.37
C ARG A 190 7.18 16.06 -15.19
N TYR A 191 6.92 15.70 -13.93
CA TYR A 191 6.00 14.64 -13.51
C TYR A 191 5.01 15.18 -12.49
N LEU A 192 3.73 14.83 -12.63
CA LEU A 192 2.75 15.01 -11.57
C LEU A 192 2.95 13.90 -10.53
N ASP A 193 3.22 14.28 -9.28
CA ASP A 193 3.38 13.33 -8.19
C ASP A 193 2.02 13.01 -7.55
N ALA A 194 1.39 11.95 -8.05
CA ALA A 194 0.16 11.39 -7.47
C ALA A 194 0.44 10.40 -6.31
N LEU A 195 1.70 10.06 -6.05
CA LEU A 195 2.10 9.16 -4.96
C LEU A 195 2.35 9.93 -3.66
N SER A 196 2.84 11.18 -3.76
CA SER A 196 3.18 12.06 -2.64
C SER A 196 4.13 11.38 -1.65
N GLY A 197 5.08 10.60 -2.15
CA GLY A 197 5.98 9.79 -1.33
C GLY A 197 5.25 8.80 -0.41
N ILE A 198 4.14 8.20 -0.88
CA ILE A 198 3.26 7.31 -0.09
C ILE A 198 2.61 8.09 1.07
N ALA A 199 1.94 9.18 0.72
CA ALA A 199 1.28 10.13 1.64
C ALA A 199 2.21 10.81 2.67
N VAL A 200 3.46 11.09 2.27
CA VAL A 200 4.45 11.84 3.07
C VAL A 200 4.38 13.33 2.80
N THR A 201 4.27 13.77 1.54
CA THR A 201 4.38 15.19 1.18
C THR A 201 3.01 15.85 1.03
N ASN A 202 2.16 15.79 2.06
CA ASN A 202 0.79 16.35 2.03
C ASN A 202 0.74 17.85 1.68
N LEU A 203 1.76 18.63 2.03
CA LEU A 203 1.89 20.05 1.69
C LEU A 203 2.62 20.29 0.36
N GLY A 204 2.95 19.22 -0.36
CA GLY A 204 3.77 19.23 -1.56
C GLY A 204 5.28 19.32 -1.27
N HIS A 205 6.04 19.20 -2.35
CA HIS A 205 7.51 19.27 -2.35
C HIS A 205 8.01 20.69 -2.16
N ALA A 206 9.11 20.83 -1.40
CA ALA A 206 9.78 22.12 -1.13
C ALA A 206 8.81 23.23 -0.66
N HIS A 207 7.86 22.88 0.22
CA HIS A 207 6.90 23.83 0.76
C HIS A 207 7.66 25.00 1.44
N PRO A 208 7.46 26.28 1.02
CA PRO A 208 8.30 27.40 1.48
C PRO A 208 8.32 27.58 3.00
N GLY A 209 7.19 27.29 3.66
CA GLY A 209 7.10 27.33 5.12
C GLY A 209 7.96 26.28 5.81
N VAL A 210 7.96 25.04 5.29
CA VAL A 210 8.75 23.92 5.85
C VAL A 210 10.23 24.17 5.60
N THR A 211 10.59 24.51 4.36
CA THR A 211 11.98 24.82 3.98
C THR A 211 12.56 25.94 4.83
N ARG A 212 11.81 27.01 5.08
CA ARG A 212 12.26 28.12 5.94
C ARG A 212 12.52 27.64 7.37
N ARG A 213 11.58 26.89 7.97
CA ARG A 213 11.72 26.40 9.35
C ARG A 213 12.90 25.45 9.53
N ILE A 214 13.09 24.52 8.60
CA ILE A 214 14.27 23.64 8.59
C ILE A 214 15.56 24.46 8.56
N ARG A 215 15.68 25.45 7.67
CA ARG A 215 16.88 26.29 7.57
C ARG A 215 17.14 27.10 8.83
N GLU A 216 16.12 27.74 9.38
CA GLU A 216 16.20 28.53 10.61
C GLU A 216 16.63 27.66 11.79
N GLN A 217 15.97 26.51 11.98
CA GLN A 217 16.24 25.64 13.12
C GLN A 217 17.58 24.92 12.99
N ALA A 218 17.99 24.52 11.78
CA ALA A 218 19.32 23.95 11.54
C ALA A 218 20.45 24.96 11.81
N GLY A 219 20.24 26.26 11.53
CA GLY A 219 21.21 27.30 11.91
C GLY A 219 21.27 27.57 13.42
N ARG A 220 20.28 27.08 14.18
CA ARG A 220 20.12 27.37 15.61
C ARG A 220 20.52 26.19 16.50
N LEU A 221 19.88 25.04 16.32
CA LEU A 221 20.07 23.86 17.16
C LEU A 221 19.46 22.63 16.49
N LEU A 222 20.28 21.62 16.16
CA LEU A 222 19.79 20.39 15.52
C LEU A 222 19.38 19.33 16.54
N HIS A 223 20.22 19.11 17.55
CA HIS A 223 20.13 17.93 18.39
C HIS A 223 20.75 18.20 19.77
N ILE A 224 20.07 17.71 20.82
CA ILE A 224 20.52 17.83 22.21
C ILE A 224 20.25 16.55 23.02
N SER A 225 20.01 15.39 22.40
CA SER A 225 19.49 14.18 23.05
C SER A 225 18.14 14.37 23.76
N ASN A 226 17.61 13.30 24.37
CA ASN A 226 16.39 13.34 25.18
C ASN A 226 16.63 13.65 26.68
N PHE A 227 17.88 13.92 27.08
CA PHE A 227 18.18 14.36 28.46
C PHE A 227 17.85 15.84 28.71
N PHE A 228 17.65 16.61 27.64
CA PHE A 228 17.45 18.05 27.72
C PHE A 228 16.18 18.43 26.97
N VAL A 229 15.53 19.50 27.43
CA VAL A 229 14.29 20.00 26.85
C VAL A 229 14.59 21.01 25.75
N SER A 230 13.79 21.01 24.69
CA SER A 230 13.82 22.06 23.66
C SER A 230 12.46 22.71 23.46
N ARG A 231 12.47 24.00 23.12
CA ARG A 231 11.24 24.76 22.83
C ARG A 231 10.41 24.10 21.71
N PRO A 232 10.97 23.73 20.54
CA PRO A 232 10.18 23.10 19.47
C PRO A 232 9.50 21.81 19.91
N GLN A 233 10.19 20.96 20.68
CA GLN A 233 9.63 19.70 21.18
C GLN A 233 8.45 19.94 22.13
N VAL A 234 8.54 20.92 23.04
CA VAL A 234 7.43 21.28 23.95
C VAL A 234 6.24 21.82 23.16
N GLU A 235 6.48 22.78 22.26
CA GLU A 235 5.43 23.41 21.46
C GLU A 235 4.72 22.40 20.54
N LEU A 236 5.45 21.49 19.89
CA LEU A 236 4.86 20.44 19.09
C LEU A 236 4.08 19.43 19.94
N SER A 237 4.62 19.06 21.11
CA SER A 237 3.94 18.16 22.04
C SER A 237 2.55 18.68 22.40
N GLU A 238 2.47 19.94 22.86
CA GLU A 238 1.21 20.58 23.27
C GLU A 238 0.21 20.72 22.11
N ARG A 239 0.69 20.99 20.90
CA ARG A 239 -0.18 21.13 19.72
C ARG A 239 -0.76 19.79 19.30
N LEU A 240 0.07 18.76 19.24
CA LEU A 240 -0.37 17.42 18.81
C LEU A 240 -1.31 16.78 19.82
N THR A 241 -0.99 16.82 21.11
CA THR A 241 -1.87 16.23 22.15
C THR A 241 -3.23 16.92 22.17
N ARG A 242 -3.25 18.26 22.14
CA ARG A 242 -4.49 19.03 22.07
C ARG A 242 -5.30 18.72 20.82
N ALA A 243 -4.67 18.70 19.64
CA ALA A 243 -5.36 18.47 18.38
C ALA A 243 -5.89 17.03 18.26
N ALA A 244 -5.14 16.05 18.78
CA ALA A 244 -5.53 14.64 18.76
C ALA A 244 -6.56 14.29 19.84
N GLY A 245 -6.73 15.13 20.87
CA GLY A 245 -7.49 14.79 22.06
C GLY A 245 -6.79 13.70 22.87
N MET A 246 -5.46 13.75 22.98
CA MET A 246 -4.62 12.79 23.72
C MET A 246 -3.84 13.52 24.81
N ASP A 247 -3.21 12.80 25.74
CA ASP A 247 -2.64 13.41 26.96
C ASP A 247 -1.11 13.49 26.93
N ARG A 248 -0.46 12.51 26.29
CA ARG A 248 1.01 12.41 26.19
C ARG A 248 1.43 12.02 24.78
N VAL A 249 2.64 12.42 24.40
CA VAL A 249 3.27 12.07 23.13
C VAL A 249 4.73 11.71 23.34
N PHE A 250 5.21 10.73 22.60
CA PHE A 250 6.61 10.42 22.45
C PHE A 250 6.98 10.47 20.97
N PHE A 251 8.09 11.12 20.65
CA PHE A 251 8.55 11.28 19.26
C PHE A 251 9.55 10.20 18.86
N THR A 252 9.40 9.70 17.66
CA THR A 252 10.27 8.74 16.97
C THR A 252 10.78 9.34 15.66
N ASN A 253 11.51 8.57 14.86
CA ASN A 253 12.07 9.01 13.58
C ASN A 253 11.30 8.44 12.38
N SER A 254 10.52 7.39 12.60
CA SER A 254 9.77 6.68 11.58
C SER A 254 8.47 6.09 12.13
N GLY A 255 7.56 5.71 11.22
CA GLY A 255 6.32 5.03 11.57
C GLY A 255 6.53 3.66 12.21
N THR A 256 7.52 2.88 11.74
CA THR A 256 7.81 1.56 12.33
C THR A 256 8.28 1.69 13.79
N GLU A 257 9.03 2.74 14.14
CA GLU A 257 9.39 3.02 15.53
C GLU A 257 8.19 3.50 16.35
N SER A 258 7.27 4.28 15.74
CA SER A 258 6.02 4.66 16.41
C SER A 258 5.20 3.42 16.77
N PHE A 259 5.09 2.47 15.84
CA PHE A 259 4.44 1.18 16.07
C PHE A 259 5.13 0.36 17.17
N GLU A 260 6.45 0.19 17.10
CA GLU A 260 7.22 -0.53 18.15
C GLU A 260 7.03 0.12 19.54
N GLY A 261 7.07 1.46 19.60
CA GLY A 261 6.80 2.22 20.83
C GLY A 261 5.38 2.01 21.35
N GLY A 262 4.38 2.08 20.47
CA GLY A 262 2.97 1.82 20.80
C GLY A 262 2.73 0.40 21.29
N VAL A 263 3.30 -0.62 20.64
CA VAL A 263 3.21 -2.03 21.08
C VAL A 263 3.88 -2.23 22.43
N LYS A 264 5.07 -1.68 22.65
CA LYS A 264 5.74 -1.74 23.96
C LYS A 264 4.89 -1.11 25.05
N LEU A 265 4.30 0.06 24.78
CA LEU A 265 3.43 0.77 25.72
C LEU A 265 2.17 -0.04 26.04
N ALA A 266 1.51 -0.60 25.01
CA ALA A 266 0.33 -1.43 25.16
C ALA A 266 0.61 -2.68 26.00
N ARG A 267 1.68 -3.43 25.68
CA ARG A 267 2.09 -4.61 26.45
C ARG A 267 2.45 -4.27 27.89
N LYS A 268 3.14 -3.16 28.12
CA LYS A 268 3.49 -2.72 29.47
C LYS A 268 2.25 -2.36 30.29
N ARG A 269 1.29 -1.66 29.69
CA ARG A 269 0.01 -1.34 30.33
C ARG A 269 -0.80 -2.60 30.62
N ALA A 270 -0.89 -3.52 29.66
CA ALA A 270 -1.58 -4.81 29.84
C ALA A 270 -0.97 -5.62 30.99
N ALA A 271 0.35 -5.74 31.06
CA ALA A 271 1.04 -6.42 32.15
C ALA A 271 0.75 -5.78 33.52
N ALA A 272 0.71 -4.45 33.60
CA ALA A 272 0.34 -3.73 34.83
C ALA A 272 -1.12 -3.96 35.27
N LEU A 273 -1.97 -4.42 34.35
CA LEU A 273 -3.35 -4.83 34.61
C LEU A 273 -3.51 -6.36 34.77
N GLY A 274 -2.42 -7.12 34.79
CA GLY A 274 -2.44 -8.58 34.88
C GLY A 274 -2.91 -9.30 33.61
N ARG A 275 -2.82 -8.64 32.45
CA ARG A 275 -3.20 -9.18 31.13
C ARG A 275 -1.99 -9.66 30.34
N GLY A 276 -2.23 -10.57 29.39
CA GLY A 276 -1.20 -11.08 28.48
C GLY A 276 -0.77 -10.07 27.41
N PRO A 277 0.30 -10.38 26.66
CA PRO A 277 0.94 -9.43 25.75
C PRO A 277 0.43 -9.51 24.30
N VAL A 278 -0.63 -10.26 24.02
CA VAL A 278 -1.08 -10.53 22.65
C VAL A 278 -1.60 -9.25 21.99
N ILE A 279 -1.13 -8.99 20.77
CA ILE A 279 -1.60 -7.92 19.90
C ILE A 279 -2.43 -8.54 18.79
N VAL A 280 -3.69 -8.14 18.69
CA VAL A 280 -4.58 -8.50 17.59
C VAL A 280 -4.45 -7.44 16.50
N SER A 281 -4.22 -7.86 15.26
CA SER A 281 -4.10 -6.98 14.10
C SER A 281 -4.99 -7.48 12.96
N MET A 282 -5.17 -6.66 11.94
CA MET A 282 -6.06 -7.00 10.81
C MET A 282 -5.28 -7.68 9.69
N GLU A 283 -5.89 -8.65 9.02
CA GLU A 283 -5.38 -9.17 7.75
C GLU A 283 -5.15 -8.01 6.75
N ARG A 284 -4.11 -8.13 5.92
CA ARG A 284 -3.64 -7.10 4.97
C ARG A 284 -3.06 -5.81 5.59
N CYS A 285 -2.89 -5.73 6.91
CA CYS A 285 -2.31 -4.54 7.54
C CYS A 285 -0.84 -4.30 7.14
N PHE A 286 -0.41 -3.05 7.28
CA PHE A 286 1.00 -2.68 7.17
C PHE A 286 1.40 -1.69 8.27
N HIS A 287 2.21 -2.17 9.22
CA HIS A 287 2.67 -1.38 10.36
C HIS A 287 4.19 -1.08 10.34
N GLY A 288 4.88 -1.48 9.28
CA GLY A 288 6.31 -1.25 9.11
C GLY A 288 7.11 -2.50 8.74
N ARG A 289 8.43 -2.43 8.96
CA ARG A 289 9.40 -3.43 8.50
C ARG A 289 10.36 -3.93 9.59
N THR A 290 10.19 -3.47 10.83
CA THR A 290 10.86 -4.10 11.99
C THR A 290 10.24 -5.46 12.28
N MET A 291 10.95 -6.31 13.03
CA MET A 291 10.50 -7.69 13.28
C MET A 291 9.11 -7.76 13.92
N ALA A 292 8.77 -6.88 14.88
CA ALA A 292 7.46 -6.90 15.51
C ALA A 292 6.36 -6.36 14.57
N ALA A 293 6.65 -5.30 13.80
CA ALA A 293 5.74 -4.78 12.79
C ALA A 293 5.43 -5.82 11.69
N MET A 294 6.44 -6.57 11.25
CA MET A 294 6.24 -7.67 10.30
C MET A 294 5.49 -8.85 10.91
N ALA A 295 5.72 -9.16 12.19
CA ALA A 295 4.98 -10.20 12.90
C ALA A 295 3.48 -9.86 13.01
N ALA A 296 3.14 -8.60 13.29
CA ALA A 296 1.75 -8.12 13.22
C ALA A 296 1.16 -8.26 11.80
N GLY A 297 1.97 -8.00 10.77
CA GLY A 297 1.58 -8.18 9.37
C GLY A 297 1.44 -9.63 8.88
N GLY A 298 1.81 -10.64 9.68
CA GLY A 298 1.67 -12.06 9.33
C GLY A 298 2.51 -12.52 8.12
N LYS A 299 3.38 -11.65 7.59
CA LYS A 299 4.18 -11.95 6.40
C LYS A 299 5.33 -12.89 6.76
N GLN A 300 5.34 -14.07 6.14
CA GLN A 300 6.49 -14.98 6.17
C GLN A 300 7.69 -14.30 5.49
N GLN A 301 8.88 -14.40 6.07
CA GLN A 301 10.10 -13.80 5.54
C GLN A 301 11.23 -14.83 5.53
N PRO A 302 12.18 -14.74 4.59
CA PRO A 302 13.22 -15.75 4.37
C PRO A 302 14.36 -15.71 5.41
N TRP A 303 14.15 -15.08 6.56
CA TRP A 303 15.19 -14.81 7.54
C TRP A 303 15.26 -16.02 8.47
N ALA A 304 16.44 -16.60 8.66
CA ALA A 304 16.59 -17.80 9.49
C ALA A 304 16.34 -17.46 10.98
N GLY A 305 15.13 -17.75 11.48
CA GLY A 305 14.79 -17.60 12.89
C GLY A 305 13.30 -17.36 13.16
N PRO A 306 12.81 -17.55 14.40
CA PRO A 306 11.44 -17.27 14.75
C PRO A 306 11.16 -15.75 14.77
N MET A 307 9.99 -15.37 14.25
CA MET A 307 9.47 -14.02 14.43
C MET A 307 9.07 -13.77 15.90
N PRO A 308 9.05 -12.51 16.37
CA PRO A 308 8.55 -12.19 17.70
C PRO A 308 7.11 -12.72 17.88
N GLY A 309 6.87 -13.41 18.99
CA GLY A 309 5.54 -13.95 19.32
C GLY A 309 4.56 -12.89 19.85
N GLY A 310 3.34 -13.35 20.15
CA GLY A 310 2.29 -12.50 20.73
C GLY A 310 1.63 -11.57 19.72
N PHE A 311 1.50 -12.01 18.47
CA PHE A 311 0.76 -11.33 17.40
C PHE A 311 -0.20 -12.33 16.76
N VAL A 312 -1.45 -11.91 16.58
CA VAL A 312 -2.49 -12.68 15.89
C VAL A 312 -3.22 -11.79 14.90
N GLN A 313 -3.71 -12.39 13.82
CA GLN A 313 -4.47 -11.68 12.78
C GLN A 313 -5.92 -12.15 12.75
N VAL A 314 -6.81 -11.21 12.48
CA VAL A 314 -8.23 -11.46 12.20
C VAL A 314 -8.64 -10.75 10.91
N PRO A 315 -9.69 -11.22 10.21
CA PRO A 315 -10.17 -10.55 9.01
C PRO A 315 -10.53 -9.08 9.26
N PHE A 316 -10.19 -8.21 8.31
CA PHE A 316 -10.52 -6.78 8.38
C PHE A 316 -12.04 -6.57 8.34
N ASN A 317 -12.57 -5.66 9.17
CA ASN A 317 -14.01 -5.40 9.36
C ASN A 317 -14.82 -6.59 9.92
N ASP A 318 -14.19 -7.60 10.54
CA ASP A 318 -14.88 -8.72 11.20
C ASP A 318 -14.87 -8.56 12.72
N LEU A 319 -15.94 -7.98 13.28
CA LEU A 319 -16.06 -7.75 14.72
C LEU A 319 -16.15 -9.05 15.52
N GLU A 320 -16.84 -10.06 14.98
CA GLU A 320 -17.02 -11.34 15.67
C GLU A 320 -15.68 -12.07 15.79
N ALA A 321 -14.83 -11.99 14.76
CA ALA A 321 -13.47 -12.54 14.83
C ALA A 321 -12.64 -11.84 15.92
N VAL A 322 -12.74 -10.52 16.05
CA VAL A 322 -12.08 -9.78 17.13
C VAL A 322 -12.62 -10.22 18.50
N GLU A 323 -13.94 -10.31 18.65
CA GLU A 323 -14.58 -10.71 19.91
C GLU A 323 -14.15 -12.11 20.37
N ARG A 324 -14.06 -13.07 19.44
CA ARG A 324 -13.55 -14.43 19.75
C ARG A 324 -12.11 -14.43 20.27
N MET A 325 -11.31 -13.43 19.92
CA MET A 325 -9.90 -13.34 20.35
C MET A 325 -9.70 -12.60 21.65
N LEU A 326 -10.63 -11.73 22.05
CA LEU A 326 -10.50 -10.85 23.21
C LEU A 326 -10.65 -11.60 24.55
N THR A 327 -9.58 -12.28 24.94
CA THR A 327 -9.39 -12.86 26.26
C THR A 327 -8.50 -11.97 27.12
N ASP A 328 -8.27 -12.35 28.38
CA ASP A 328 -7.31 -11.67 29.26
C ASP A 328 -5.85 -11.79 28.77
N GLU A 329 -5.58 -12.60 27.76
CA GLU A 329 -4.26 -12.67 27.11
C GLU A 329 -4.00 -11.52 26.12
N VAL A 330 -5.04 -10.77 25.74
CA VAL A 330 -4.95 -9.69 24.75
C VAL A 330 -4.68 -8.34 25.42
N ALA A 331 -3.59 -7.72 24.99
CA ALA A 331 -3.18 -6.38 25.38
C ALA A 331 -3.88 -5.29 24.55
N ALA A 332 -3.93 -5.47 23.24
CA ALA A 332 -4.46 -4.45 22.33
C ALA A 332 -4.97 -5.03 21.01
N VAL A 333 -5.91 -4.29 20.40
CA VAL A 333 -6.27 -4.40 18.99
C VAL A 333 -5.65 -3.22 18.24
N VAL A 334 -4.91 -3.47 17.17
CA VAL A 334 -4.30 -2.46 16.30
C VAL A 334 -4.88 -2.52 14.90
N LEU A 335 -5.22 -1.37 14.33
CA LEU A 335 -5.73 -1.26 12.97
C LEU A 335 -5.47 0.12 12.35
N GLU A 336 -5.48 0.16 11.02
CA GLU A 336 -5.49 1.38 10.22
C GLU A 336 -6.97 1.77 9.96
N PRO A 337 -7.41 3.02 10.24
CA PRO A 337 -8.80 3.43 9.94
C PRO A 337 -9.16 3.34 8.44
N VAL A 338 -8.13 3.43 7.58
CA VAL A 338 -8.17 3.04 6.17
C VAL A 338 -6.87 2.28 5.91
N GLN A 339 -6.95 1.00 5.53
CA GLN A 339 -5.74 0.24 5.19
C GLN A 339 -5.12 0.80 3.92
N GLY A 340 -3.91 1.34 4.02
CA GLY A 340 -3.23 1.98 2.89
C GLY A 340 -2.67 0.94 1.93
N GLU A 341 -1.58 0.28 2.36
CA GLU A 341 -0.87 -0.74 1.57
C GLU A 341 -1.73 -1.97 1.29
N GLY A 342 -2.75 -2.21 2.12
CA GLY A 342 -3.69 -3.33 1.95
C GLY A 342 -4.62 -3.20 0.75
N GLY A 343 -4.70 -2.02 0.10
CA GLY A 343 -5.57 -1.78 -1.05
C GLY A 343 -6.58 -0.64 -0.88
N VAL A 344 -6.30 0.34 -0.01
CA VAL A 344 -7.20 1.47 0.29
C VAL A 344 -8.58 1.00 0.79
N HIS A 345 -8.58 0.10 1.78
CA HIS A 345 -9.81 -0.43 2.38
C HIS A 345 -10.27 0.44 3.55
N VAL A 346 -11.43 1.09 3.40
CA VAL A 346 -12.03 1.93 4.44
C VAL A 346 -12.72 1.05 5.49
N SER A 347 -12.46 1.30 6.77
CA SER A 347 -13.19 0.60 7.85
C SER A 347 -14.68 0.95 7.83
N ASP A 348 -15.52 -0.01 8.18
CA ASP A 348 -16.95 0.26 8.42
C ASP A 348 -17.09 1.14 9.69
N PRO A 349 -17.76 2.31 9.62
CA PRO A 349 -18.01 3.13 10.80
C PRO A 349 -18.72 2.40 11.94
N ALA A 350 -19.66 1.49 11.64
CA ALA A 350 -20.34 0.69 12.65
C ALA A 350 -19.37 -0.28 13.33
N HIS A 351 -18.48 -0.91 12.55
CA HIS A 351 -17.44 -1.79 13.08
C HIS A 351 -16.50 -1.05 14.04
N LEU A 352 -15.99 0.14 13.67
CA LEU A 352 -15.07 0.88 14.55
C LEU A 352 -15.71 1.35 15.85
N ARG A 353 -16.98 1.77 15.82
CA ARG A 353 -17.70 2.14 17.05
C ARG A 353 -17.91 0.92 17.96
N ALA A 354 -18.36 -0.20 17.39
CA ALA A 354 -18.57 -1.42 18.13
C ALA A 354 -17.25 -1.99 18.69
N LEU A 355 -16.14 -1.88 17.94
CA LEU A 355 -14.81 -2.27 18.39
C LEU A 355 -14.35 -1.41 19.58
N ARG A 356 -14.59 -0.09 19.54
CA ARG A 356 -14.29 0.81 20.67
C ARG A 356 -15.04 0.38 21.93
N GLU A 357 -16.35 0.16 21.82
CA GLU A 357 -17.16 -0.29 22.95
C GLU A 357 -16.68 -1.64 23.49
N LEU A 358 -16.29 -2.55 22.60
CA LEU A 358 -15.78 -3.87 22.95
C LEU A 358 -14.44 -3.77 23.71
N CYS A 359 -13.52 -2.93 23.25
CA CYS A 359 -12.28 -2.62 23.96
C CYS A 359 -12.57 -2.02 25.36
N ASP A 360 -13.53 -1.09 25.47
CA ASP A 360 -13.91 -0.47 26.75
C ASP A 360 -14.47 -1.51 27.74
N ARG A 361 -15.33 -2.43 27.28
CA ARG A 361 -15.91 -3.48 28.13
C ARG A 361 -14.89 -4.52 28.58
N THR A 362 -13.91 -4.84 27.74
CA THR A 362 -12.94 -5.93 27.98
C THR A 362 -11.65 -5.45 28.65
N GLY A 363 -11.40 -4.14 28.67
CA GLY A 363 -10.15 -3.54 29.14
C GLY A 363 -8.98 -3.71 28.16
N CYS A 364 -9.25 -4.20 26.94
CA CYS A 364 -8.27 -4.25 25.86
C CYS A 364 -8.07 -2.85 25.26
N LEU A 365 -6.82 -2.50 24.93
CA LEU A 365 -6.52 -1.19 24.36
C LEU A 365 -6.83 -1.15 22.85
N LEU A 366 -7.33 -0.02 22.37
CA LEU A 366 -7.48 0.25 20.95
C LEU A 366 -6.33 1.11 20.44
N VAL A 367 -5.63 0.63 19.41
CA VAL A 367 -4.53 1.36 18.76
C VAL A 367 -4.94 1.70 17.33
N PHE A 368 -4.92 2.99 17.00
CA PHE A 368 -5.06 3.43 15.62
C PHE A 368 -3.70 3.76 15.01
N ASP A 369 -3.41 3.09 13.91
CA ASP A 369 -2.32 3.44 13.03
C ASP A 369 -2.80 4.51 12.03
N GLU A 370 -2.45 5.77 12.31
CA GLU A 370 -2.70 6.90 11.44
C GLU A 370 -1.41 7.45 10.81
N ILE A 371 -0.40 6.58 10.66
CA ILE A 371 0.84 6.94 9.98
C ILE A 371 0.56 7.40 8.55
N GLN A 372 -0.34 6.72 7.83
CA GLN A 372 -0.69 7.05 6.45
C GLN A 372 -1.93 7.96 6.35
N THR A 373 -2.94 7.74 7.20
CA THR A 373 -4.27 8.35 7.09
C THR A 373 -4.38 9.68 7.86
N GLY A 374 -3.47 9.94 8.79
CA GLY A 374 -3.45 11.16 9.58
C GLY A 374 -2.90 12.38 8.85
N MET A 375 -2.72 13.45 9.60
CA MET A 375 -2.15 14.73 9.14
C MET A 375 -2.84 15.30 7.90
N GLY A 376 -4.18 15.27 7.87
CA GLY A 376 -4.98 15.91 6.84
C GLY A 376 -5.33 15.04 5.62
N ARG A 377 -4.77 13.83 5.51
CA ARG A 377 -4.86 13.01 4.29
C ARG A 377 -6.30 12.67 3.88
N THR A 378 -7.18 12.43 4.84
CA THR A 378 -8.58 12.05 4.60
C THR A 378 -9.56 13.24 4.56
N GLY A 379 -9.06 14.47 4.65
CA GLY A 379 -9.87 15.69 4.70
C GLY A 379 -10.17 16.20 6.12
N ARG A 380 -9.84 15.43 7.16
CA ARG A 380 -9.71 15.87 8.55
C ARG A 380 -8.27 15.71 9.02
N LEU A 381 -7.91 16.37 10.12
CA LEU A 381 -6.56 16.26 10.68
C LEU A 381 -6.22 14.80 11.02
N PHE A 382 -7.17 14.04 11.56
CA PHE A 382 -7.05 12.61 11.79
C PHE A 382 -8.26 11.87 11.20
N ALA A 383 -8.03 10.69 10.63
CA ALA A 383 -9.06 9.82 10.08
C ALA A 383 -10.06 9.37 11.15
N LYS A 384 -9.62 9.14 12.40
CA LYS A 384 -10.48 8.82 13.55
C LYS A 384 -11.64 9.82 13.73
N ASP A 385 -11.44 11.08 13.34
CA ASP A 385 -12.45 12.14 13.50
C ASP A 385 -13.62 12.00 12.52
N HIS A 386 -13.48 11.20 11.46
CA HIS A 386 -14.60 10.81 10.60
C HIS A 386 -15.49 9.74 11.26
N PHE A 387 -14.90 8.91 12.13
CA PHE A 387 -15.57 7.79 12.77
C PHE A 387 -16.06 8.13 14.19
N GLU A 388 -15.60 9.25 14.74
CA GLU A 388 -15.89 9.70 16.11
C GLU A 388 -15.45 8.68 17.17
N VAL A 389 -14.37 7.95 16.87
CA VAL A 389 -13.79 6.93 17.75
C VAL A 389 -12.45 7.40 18.28
N ARG A 390 -12.30 7.45 19.61
CA ARG A 390 -11.04 7.80 20.26
C ARG A 390 -10.23 6.52 20.57
N PRO A 391 -9.02 6.36 20.02
CA PRO A 391 -8.14 5.26 20.39
C PRO A 391 -7.45 5.53 21.73
N ASP A 392 -6.91 4.49 22.34
CA ASP A 392 -6.06 4.57 23.53
C ASP A 392 -4.62 4.96 23.18
N ILE A 393 -4.15 4.53 21.99
CA ILE A 393 -2.86 4.90 21.40
C ILE A 393 -3.08 5.31 19.94
N LEU A 394 -2.48 6.43 19.53
CA LEU A 394 -2.50 6.92 18.15
C LEU A 394 -1.08 6.98 17.61
N LEU A 395 -0.84 6.34 16.45
CA LEU A 395 0.47 6.31 15.78
C LEU A 395 0.48 7.30 14.62
N LEU A 396 1.54 8.10 14.49
CA LEU A 396 1.70 9.12 13.46
C LEU A 396 3.12 9.08 12.88
N ALA A 397 3.28 9.38 11.59
CA ALA A 397 4.56 9.69 10.95
C ALA A 397 4.31 10.37 9.60
N LYS A 398 5.12 10.07 8.57
CA LYS A 398 4.96 10.51 7.18
C LYS A 398 4.68 12.01 7.05
N ALA A 399 3.44 12.38 6.79
CA ALA A 399 2.99 13.76 6.64
C ALA A 399 3.22 14.65 7.86
N LEU A 400 3.46 14.06 9.04
CA LEU A 400 3.86 14.81 10.24
C LEU A 400 5.08 15.71 9.99
N GLY A 401 6.09 15.21 9.26
CA GLY A 401 7.30 15.97 8.94
C GLY A 401 7.33 16.53 7.52
N ASN A 402 6.31 16.26 6.70
CA ASN A 402 6.26 16.59 5.27
C ASN A 402 7.60 16.32 4.53
N GLY A 403 8.22 15.17 4.81
CA GLY A 403 9.51 14.75 4.25
C GLY A 403 10.68 14.72 5.26
N MET A 404 10.61 15.46 6.37
CA MET A 404 11.57 15.32 7.47
C MET A 404 11.28 14.04 8.26
N PRO A 405 12.27 13.17 8.55
CA PRO A 405 12.04 11.97 9.36
C PRO A 405 11.57 12.31 10.78
N VAL A 406 10.30 12.01 11.04
CA VAL A 406 9.67 12.12 12.36
C VAL A 406 8.46 11.18 12.42
N GLY A 407 8.32 10.53 13.56
CA GLY A 407 7.11 9.80 13.94
C GLY A 407 6.71 10.17 15.36
N ALA A 408 5.56 9.68 15.80
CA ALA A 408 5.08 9.84 17.16
C ALA A 408 4.10 8.73 17.52
N PHE A 409 4.10 8.34 18.80
CA PHE A 409 2.94 7.68 19.39
C PHE A 409 2.38 8.56 20.49
N LEU A 410 1.05 8.75 20.47
CA LEU A 410 0.30 9.48 21.48
C LEU A 410 -0.50 8.49 22.30
N ALA A 411 -0.71 8.79 23.57
CA ALA A 411 -1.47 7.93 24.46
C ALA A 411 -2.33 8.76 25.42
N THR A 412 -3.40 8.14 25.91
CA THR A 412 -4.15 8.65 27.05
C THR A 412 -3.29 8.57 28.31
N GLU A 413 -3.60 9.38 29.33
CA GLU A 413 -2.83 9.40 30.58
C GLU A 413 -2.81 8.02 31.26
N ALA A 414 -3.94 7.31 31.23
CA ALA A 414 -4.08 5.97 31.81
C ALA A 414 -3.11 4.96 31.18
N VAL A 415 -2.81 5.11 29.89
CA VAL A 415 -1.87 4.23 29.17
C VAL A 415 -0.45 4.75 29.31
N ALA A 416 -0.22 6.05 29.14
CA ALA A 416 1.10 6.67 29.25
C ALA A 416 1.73 6.48 30.64
N GLY A 417 0.92 6.49 31.71
CA GLY A 417 1.40 6.25 33.07
C GLY A 417 2.00 4.86 33.32
N ALA A 418 1.88 3.93 32.37
CA ALA A 418 2.52 2.62 32.47
C ALA A 418 4.04 2.66 32.16
N ILE A 419 4.53 3.70 31.48
CA ILE A 419 5.95 3.82 31.12
C ILE A 419 6.70 4.76 32.07
N ALA A 420 7.96 4.43 32.35
CA ALA A 420 8.85 5.14 33.26
C ALA A 420 10.21 5.42 32.58
N PRO A 421 11.02 6.35 33.11
CA PRO A 421 12.37 6.60 32.61
C PRO A 421 13.19 5.31 32.53
N GLY A 422 13.76 5.03 31.35
CA GLY A 422 14.58 3.84 31.08
C GLY A 422 13.87 2.71 30.31
N ASP A 423 12.54 2.67 30.26
CA ASP A 423 11.80 1.60 29.54
C ASP A 423 11.86 1.73 28.02
N HIS A 424 11.95 2.97 27.54
CA HIS A 424 11.98 3.30 26.12
C HIS A 424 12.79 4.57 25.91
N GLY A 425 13.39 4.69 24.72
CA GLY A 425 14.22 5.82 24.37
C GLY A 425 14.63 5.76 22.91
N THR A 426 15.14 6.88 22.43
CA THR A 426 15.72 7.02 21.10
C THR A 426 16.74 8.14 21.16
N THR A 427 17.79 8.05 20.34
CA THR A 427 18.75 9.15 20.22
C THR A 427 18.09 10.33 19.54
N PHE A 428 17.52 10.14 18.35
CA PHE A 428 17.10 11.25 17.49
C PHE A 428 15.64 11.67 17.64
N GLY A 429 14.75 10.80 18.14
CA GLY A 429 13.34 11.17 18.26
C GLY A 429 13.15 12.35 19.22
N GLY A 430 12.34 13.33 18.80
CA GLY A 430 12.10 14.56 19.55
C GLY A 430 13.20 15.62 19.41
N ASN A 431 14.13 15.45 18.46
CA ASN A 431 15.17 16.45 18.22
C ASN A 431 14.58 17.81 17.79
N PRO A 432 15.21 18.94 18.17
CA PRO A 432 14.72 20.27 17.85
C PRO A 432 14.44 20.53 16.37
N LEU A 433 15.24 19.96 15.45
CA LEU A 433 15.07 20.16 14.01
C LEU A 433 13.79 19.52 13.47
N ALA A 434 13.52 18.27 13.84
CA ALA A 434 12.32 17.56 13.40
C ALA A 434 11.03 18.12 14.02
N CYS A 435 11.12 18.72 15.21
CA CYS A 435 9.95 19.28 15.90
C CYS A 435 9.57 20.71 15.48
N ALA A 436 10.48 21.48 14.88
CA ALA A 436 10.27 22.88 14.49
C ALA A 436 9.56 23.02 13.13
#